data_AF-A0A8S2WS93-F1
#
_entry.id   AF-A0A8S2WS93-F1
#
_cell.length_a   1.000
_cell.length_b   1.000
_cell.length_c   1.000
_cell.angle_alpha   90.00
_cell.angle_beta   90.00
_cell.angle_gamma   90.00
#
_symmetry.space_group_name_H-M   'P 1'
#
loop_
_entity.id
_entity.type
_entity.pdbx_description
1 polymer ?
#
loop_
_entity_poly.entity_id
_entity_poly.type
_entity_poly.pdbx_seq_one_letter_code
_entity_poly.pdbx_strand_id
1 'polypeptide(L)' 'IVEPIPLGRPARDYLEQNVNKTLIKALTALCKEKPKDPVLWLADKLIEINPYKPKVNKMDLNLNFDESHSSSVK' A
#
# COMPACT_ATOMS: atom_id res chain seq x y z
N ILE A 1 -13.16 0.87 23.16
CA ILE A 1 -11.97 1.35 23.89
C ILE A 1 -10.95 1.75 22.83
N VAL A 2 -10.37 2.95 22.88
CA VAL A 2 -9.28 3.34 21.97
C VAL A 2 -7.99 3.15 22.74
N GLU A 3 -7.07 2.34 22.21
CA GLU A 3 -5.78 2.13 22.86
C GLU A 3 -4.98 3.45 22.84
N PRO A 4 -4.26 3.77 23.93
CA PRO A 4 -3.43 4.97 23.97
C PRO A 4 -2.33 4.88 22.91
N ILE A 5 -2.01 6.02 22.30
CA ILE A 5 -0.95 6.11 21.30
C ILE A 5 0.37 5.65 21.95
N PRO A 6 1.07 4.66 21.36
CA PRO A 6 2.35 4.21 21.90
C PRO A 6 3.36 5.36 21.84
N LEU A 7 4.02 5.64 22.96
CA LEU A 7 5.06 6.66 23.10
C LEU A 7 6.34 6.01 23.61
N GLY A 8 7.49 6.59 23.25
CA GLY A 8 8.79 6.09 23.70
C GLY A 8 9.11 4.70 23.13
N ARG A 9 9.44 3.73 24.00
CA ARG A 9 9.88 2.38 23.59
C ARG A 9 8.86 1.65 22.70
N PRO A 10 7.57 1.53 23.07
CA PRO A 10 6.55 0.92 22.21
C PRO A 10 6.47 1.50 20.80
N ALA A 11 6.64 2.83 20.65
CA ALA A 11 6.64 3.47 19.33
C ALA A 11 7.86 3.03 18.50
N ARG A 12 9.04 2.97 19.12
CA ARG A 12 10.27 2.52 18.47
C ARG A 12 10.17 1.06 18.04
N ASP A 13 9.67 0.20 18.94
CA ASP A 13 9.50 -1.22 18.67
C ASP A 13 8.55 -1.44 17.48
N TYR A 14 7.44 -0.69 17.43
CA TYR A 14 6.52 -0.73 16.30
C TYR A 14 7.20 -0.35 14.98
N LEU A 15 7.96 0.74 14.97
CA LEU A 15 8.69 1.20 13.79
C LEU A 15 9.73 0.17 13.35
N GLU A 16 10.50 -0.40 14.27
CA GLU A 16 11.52 -1.41 13.99
C GLU A 16 10.92 -2.69 13.40
N GLN A 17 9.78 -3.14 13.94
CA GLN A 17 9.14 -4.37 13.53
C GLN A 17 8.44 -4.24 12.17
N ASN A 18 7.76 -3.11 11.92
CA ASN A 18 6.78 -3.00 10.82
C ASN A 18 7.21 -2.04 9.70
N VAL A 19 7.94 -0.96 10.01
CA VAL A 19 8.18 0.14 9.07
C VAL A 19 9.63 0.19 8.58
N ASN A 20 10.59 0.10 9.50
CA ASN A 20 12.01 0.38 9.24
C ASN A 20 12.60 -0.54 8.17
N LYS A 21 12.25 -1.83 8.16
CA LYS A 21 12.75 -2.80 7.17
C LYS A 21 12.43 -2.35 5.74
N THR A 22 11.18 -1.96 5.51
CA THR A 22 10.68 -1.50 4.21
C THR A 22 11.28 -0.14 3.86
N LEU A 23 11.31 0.79 4.83
CA LEU A 23 11.82 2.13 4.63
C LEU A 23 13.32 2.15 4.29
N ILE A 24 14.14 1.38 5.01
CA ILE A 24 15.59 1.27 4.75
C ILE A 24 15.83 0.76 3.33
N LYS A 25 15.07 -0.25 2.88
CA LYS A 25 15.18 -0.78 1.51
C LYS A 25 14.86 0.28 0.46
N ALA A 26 13.79 1.04 0.65
CA ALA A 26 13.39 2.09 -0.28
C ALA A 26 14.38 3.26 -0.29
N LEU A 27 14.86 3.72 0.88
CA LEU A 27 15.87 4.77 1.00
C LEU A 27 17.20 4.35 0.36
N THR A 28 17.61 3.09 0.54
CA THR A 28 18.81 2.54 -0.10
C THR A 28 18.69 2.59 -1.63
N ALA A 29 17.52 2.28 -2.16
CA ALA A 29 17.27 2.35 -3.60
C ALA A 29 17.19 3.80 -4.09
N LEU A 30 16.60 4.71 -3.32
CA LEU A 30 16.53 6.15 -3.64
C LEU A 30 17.93 6.74 -3.83
N CYS A 31 18.87 6.40 -2.94
CA CYS A 31 20.25 6.85 -3.02
C CYS A 31 20.99 6.34 -4.28
N LYS A 32 20.57 5.21 -4.84
CA LYS A 32 21.13 4.62 -6.07
C LYS A 32 20.57 5.27 -7.33
N GLU A 33 19.24 5.39 -7.40
CA GLU A 33 18.53 5.89 -8.58
C GLU A 33 18.65 7.41 -8.76
N LYS A 34 18.74 8.16 -7.64
CA LYS A 34 18.82 9.63 -7.62
C LYS A 34 17.80 10.31 -8.57
N PRO A 35 16.51 10.00 -8.43
CA PRO A 35 15.47 10.57 -9.28
C PRO A 35 15.36 12.09 -9.08
N LYS A 36 14.81 12.77 -10.09
CA LYS A 36 14.59 14.22 -10.08
C LYS A 36 13.68 14.67 -8.93
N ASP A 37 12.65 13.87 -8.62
CA ASP A 37 11.76 14.08 -7.48
C ASP A 37 11.89 12.91 -6.49
N PRO A 38 12.71 13.06 -5.43
CA PRO A 38 12.97 11.97 -4.50
C PRO A 38 11.79 11.61 -3.61
N VAL A 39 10.89 12.56 -3.32
CA VAL A 39 9.76 12.32 -2.42
C VAL A 39 8.68 11.56 -3.14
N LEU A 40 8.30 12.00 -4.35
CA LEU A 40 7.29 11.31 -5.15
C LEU A 40 7.74 9.87 -5.48
N TRP A 41 9.00 9.73 -5.94
CA TRP A 41 9.56 8.42 -6.23
C TRP A 41 9.55 7.50 -5.00
N LEU A 42 9.92 8.01 -3.83
CA LEU A 42 9.93 7.21 -2.61
C LEU A 42 8.52 6.74 -2.23
N ALA A 43 7.51 7.61 -2.36
CA ALA A 43 6.12 7.27 -2.07
C ALA A 43 5.63 6.12 -2.97
N ASP A 44 5.86 6.23 -4.28
CA ASP A 44 5.49 5.19 -5.25
C ASP A 44 6.20 3.87 -4.95
N LYS A 45 7.52 3.91 -4.68
CA LYS A 45 8.27 2.70 -4.32
C LYS A 45 7.76 2.06 -3.04
N LEU A 46 7.45 2.83 -2.00
CA LEU A 46 6.91 2.28 -0.75
C LEU A 46 5.59 1.53 -0.97
N ILE A 47 4.72 2.05 -1.84
CA ILE A 47 3.47 1.39 -2.22
C ILE A 47 3.76 0.06 -2.93
N GLU A 48 4.74 -0.01 -3.82
CA GLU A 48 5.12 -1.23 -4.53
C GLU A 48 5.69 -2.31 -3.60
N ILE A 49 6.53 -1.93 -2.64
CA ILE A 49 7.25 -2.87 -1.78
C ILE A 49 6.54 -3.17 -0.45
N ASN A 50 5.30 -2.72 -0.26
CA ASN A 50 4.53 -2.96 0.95
C ASN A 50 4.29 -4.48 1.16
N PRO A 51 4.88 -5.10 2.19
CA PRO A 51 4.72 -6.54 2.45
C PRO A 51 3.29 -6.92 2.87
N TYR A 52 2.49 -5.94 3.30
CA TYR A 52 1.09 -6.12 3.69
C TYR A 52 0.12 -5.75 2.57
N LYS A 53 0.62 -5.46 1.35
CA LYS A 53 -0.27 -5.16 0.22
C LYS A 53 -1.12 -6.39 -0.08
N PRO A 54 -2.46 -6.30 0.01
CA PRO A 54 -3.33 -7.40 -0.37
C PRO A 54 -3.18 -7.66 -1.87
N LYS A 55 -2.99 -8.94 -2.22
CA LYS A 55 -3.04 -9.37 -3.62
C LYS A 55 -4.51 -9.46 -4.01
N VAL A 56 -5.08 -8.34 -4.42
CA VAL A 56 -6.45 -8.33 -4.97
C VAL A 56 -6.38 -9.03 -6.33
N ASN A 57 -6.92 -10.24 -6.40
CA ASN A 57 -7.10 -10.92 -7.67
C ASN A 57 -8.14 -10.14 -8.47
N LYS A 58 -7.73 -9.58 -9.61
CA LYS A 58 -8.63 -8.84 -10.53
C LYS A 58 -9.85 -9.66 -11.00
N MET A 59 -9.82 -10.99 -10.83
CA MET A 59 -10.93 -11.89 -11.14
C MET A 59 -12.13 -11.73 -10.19
N ASP A 60 -11.93 -11.24 -8.95
CA ASP A 60 -12.99 -11.12 -7.95
C ASP A 60 -13.81 -9.81 -8.06
N LEU A 61 -13.45 -8.93 -9.01
CA LEU A 61 -14.17 -7.67 -9.29
C LEU A 61 -15.25 -7.81 -10.37
N ASN A 62 -15.39 -8.97 -11.01
CA ASN A 62 -16.52 -9.29 -11.90
C ASN A 62 -17.66 -9.98 -11.12
N LEU A 63 -18.11 -9.38 -10.02
CA LEU A 63 -19.40 -9.73 -9.45
C LEU A 63 -20.48 -8.89 -10.14
N ASN A 64 -21.01 -9.46 -11.23
CA ASN A 64 -22.36 -9.31 -11.76
C ASN A 64 -23.02 -7.93 -11.58
N PHE A 65 -22.80 -7.01 -12.54
CA PHE A 65 -23.92 -6.21 -12.99
C PHE A 65 -24.76 -7.10 -13.92
N ASP A 66 -25.77 -7.74 -13.32
CA ASP A 66 -26.92 -8.22 -14.09
C ASP A 66 -27.53 -7.01 -14.78
N GLU A 67 -27.37 -6.94 -16.10
CA GLU A 67 -28.18 -6.08 -16.96
C GLU A 67 -29.33 -6.92 -17.50
N SER A 68 -30.24 -7.34 -16.62
CA SER A 68 -31.52 -7.94 -17.00
C SER A 68 -32.64 -6.95 -16.74
N HIS A 69 -32.94 -6.10 -17.73
CA HIS A 69 -34.28 -5.79 -18.27
C HIS A 69 -34.31 -4.39 -18.89
N SER A 70 -34.33 -4.32 -20.23
CA SER A 70 -35.33 -3.51 -20.94
C SER A 70 -35.46 -3.93 -22.41
N SER A 71 -36.51 -4.71 -22.65
CA SER A 71 -37.41 -4.61 -23.81
C SER A 71 -36.83 -4.62 -25.23
N SER A 72 -36.87 -5.80 -25.85
CA SER A 72 -37.07 -5.91 -27.29
C SER A 72 -38.55 -5.69 -27.59
N VAL A 73 -38.88 -4.52 -28.15
CA VAL A 73 -40.16 -4.26 -28.81
C VAL A 73 -40.08 -4.79 -30.24
N LYS A 74 -40.86 -5.81 -30.55
CA LYS A 74 -41.46 -6.01 -31.87
C LYS A 74 -42.86 -6.57 -31.71
#